data_AF-A0A9X8GCP6-F1
#
_entry.id   AF-A0A9X8GCP6-F1
#
_cell.length_a   1.000
_cell.length_b   1.000
_cell.length_c   1.000
_cell.angle_alpha   90.00
_cell.angle_beta   90.00
_cell.angle_gamma   90.00
#
_symmetry.space_group_name_H-M   'P 1'
#
loop_
_entity.id
_entity.type
_entity.pdbx_description
1 polymer ?
#
loop_
_entity_poly.entity_id
_entity_poly.type
_entity_poly.pdbx_seq_one_letter_code
_entity_poly.pdbx_strand_id
1 'polypeptide(L)'
;SYNKTAEELKIKLEAGVPHSYFNSTYASIKVQNSSGSVLYNKEIIGNRQQNAETQTVPVKEGDYIEFTHIEGEVAKEKTRATLTNLENGKQEYIGKKRTYRVTSTGLIRQ
;
A
#
# COMPACT_ATOMS: atom_id res chain seq x y z
N SER A 1 3.00 -5.46 -5.59
CA SER A 1 3.31 -6.85 -5.21
C SER A 1 4.61 -6.89 -4.44
N TYR A 2 4.70 -7.74 -3.43
CA TYR A 2 5.94 -7.99 -2.70
C TYR A 2 6.57 -9.29 -3.21
N ASN A 3 7.84 -9.22 -3.62
CA ASN A 3 8.66 -10.38 -3.95
C ASN A 3 9.64 -10.62 -2.80
N LYS A 4 9.38 -11.68 -2.05
CA LYS A 4 10.18 -12.06 -0.90
C LYS A 4 11.60 -12.49 -1.27
N THR A 5 11.76 -13.26 -2.35
CA THR A 5 13.07 -13.77 -2.78
C THR A 5 13.98 -12.64 -3.27
N ALA A 6 13.41 -11.65 -3.95
CA ALA A 6 14.15 -10.49 -4.44
C ALA A 6 14.26 -9.35 -3.41
N GLU A 7 13.58 -9.43 -2.26
CA GLU A 7 13.51 -8.34 -1.28
C GLU A 7 13.00 -7.02 -1.90
N GLU A 8 11.96 -7.12 -2.73
CA GLU A 8 11.46 -5.99 -3.52
C GLU A 8 9.95 -5.80 -3.41
N LEU A 9 9.53 -4.55 -3.22
CA LEU A 9 8.14 -4.12 -3.35
C LEU A 9 7.96 -3.39 -4.68
N LYS A 10 7.21 -4.00 -5.60
CA LYS A 10 6.78 -3.36 -6.83
C LYS A 10 5.45 -2.65 -6.61
N ILE A 11 5.42 -1.36 -6.85
CA ILE A 11 4.28 -0.46 -6.68
C ILE A 11 3.87 -0.02 -8.08
N LYS A 12 2.58 -0.16 -8.40
CA LYS A 12 2.00 0.33 -9.65
C LYS A 12 0.86 1.28 -9.31
N LEU A 13 0.91 2.49 -9.87
CA LEU A 13 -0.16 3.46 -9.86
C LEU A 13 -0.74 3.54 -11.27
N GLU A 14 -2.06 3.41 -11.39
CA GLU A 14 -2.76 3.63 -12.66
C GLU A 14 -3.06 5.13 -12.84
N ALA A 15 -3.07 5.60 -14.10
CA ALA A 15 -3.47 6.97 -14.41
C ALA A 15 -4.96 7.18 -14.14
N GLY A 16 -5.34 8.36 -13.66
CA GLY A 16 -6.74 8.72 -13.44
C GLY A 16 -6.93 9.76 -12.34
N VAL A 17 -8.18 10.16 -12.13
CA VAL A 17 -8.59 10.97 -10.97
C VAL A 17 -9.24 10.00 -9.96
N PRO A 18 -8.61 9.73 -8.80
CA PRO A 18 -9.10 8.73 -7.87
C PRO A 18 -10.53 8.97 -7.39
N HIS A 19 -10.85 10.21 -6.97
CA HIS A 19 -12.17 10.59 -6.49
C HIS A 19 -12.31 12.13 -6.44
N SER A 20 -13.09 12.70 -7.37
CA SER A 20 -13.20 14.15 -7.64
C SER A 20 -13.60 15.03 -6.44
N TYR A 21 -14.34 14.49 -5.48
CA TYR A 21 -14.77 15.24 -4.29
C TYR A 21 -13.71 15.35 -3.16
N PHE A 22 -12.58 14.66 -3.25
CA PHE A 22 -11.52 14.73 -2.23
C PHE A 22 -10.36 15.62 -2.68
N ASN A 23 -10.20 16.77 -2.03
CA ASN A 23 -9.08 17.70 -2.29
C ASN A 23 -7.81 17.40 -1.46
N SER A 24 -7.79 16.29 -0.73
CA SER A 24 -6.72 15.85 0.15
C SER A 24 -6.16 14.48 -0.29
N THR A 25 -5.16 13.98 0.43
CA THR A 25 -4.60 12.63 0.24
C THR A 25 -5.72 11.59 0.39
N TYR A 26 -6.15 11.04 -0.73
CA TYR A 26 -7.20 10.03 -0.83
C TYR A 26 -6.66 8.63 -0.55
N ALA A 27 -5.45 8.34 -1.04
CA ALA A 27 -4.72 7.14 -0.73
C ALA A 27 -3.23 7.43 -0.58
N SER A 28 -2.51 6.57 0.15
CA SER A 28 -1.06 6.64 0.25
C SER A 28 -0.43 5.29 0.47
N ILE A 29 0.84 5.21 0.09
CA ILE A 29 1.75 4.15 0.51
C ILE A 29 3.02 4.77 1.05
N LYS A 30 3.48 4.29 2.20
CA LYS A 30 4.73 4.70 2.82
C LYS A 30 5.52 3.45 3.19
N VAL A 31 6.79 3.43 2.80
CA VAL A 31 7.75 2.38 3.14
C VAL A 31 8.81 2.98 4.03
N GLN A 32 9.05 2.36 5.18
CA GLN A 32 10.07 2.76 6.14
C GLN A 32 10.99 1.60 6.44
N ASN A 33 12.27 1.88 6.61
CA ASN A 33 13.18 0.87 7.11
C ASN A 33 12.93 0.60 8.61
N SER A 34 13.58 -0.43 9.15
CA SER A 34 13.48 -0.80 10.57
C SER A 34 13.88 0.30 11.57
N SER A 35 14.67 1.31 11.16
CA SER A 35 15.01 2.48 11.99
C SER A 35 14.01 3.63 11.88
N GLY A 36 12.97 3.48 11.05
CA GLY A 36 11.94 4.50 10.82
C GLY A 36 12.26 5.48 9.69
N SER A 37 13.40 5.35 9.02
CA SER A 37 13.76 6.20 7.87
C SER A 37 12.84 5.89 6.68
N VAL A 38 12.35 6.93 6.00
CA VAL A 38 11.45 6.76 4.86
C VAL A 38 12.25 6.33 3.62
N LEU A 39 11.96 5.15 3.10
CA LEU A 39 12.53 4.64 1.85
C LEU A 39 11.70 5.07 0.64
N TYR A 40 10.39 5.17 0.82
CA TYR A 40 9.46 5.61 -0.21
C TYR A 40 8.21 6.20 0.43
N ASN A 41 7.64 7.24 -0.19
CA ASN A 41 6.36 7.81 0.21
C ASN A 41 5.64 8.35 -1.02
N LYS A 42 4.41 7.89 -1.25
CA LYS A 42 3.55 8.40 -2.31
C LYS A 42 2.19 8.76 -1.74
N GLU A 43 1.85 10.03 -1.87
CA GLU A 43 0.50 10.53 -1.64
C GLU A 43 -0.24 10.63 -2.96
N ILE A 44 -1.52 10.25 -2.94
CA ILE A 44 -2.42 10.29 -4.09
C ILE A 44 -3.57 11.23 -3.73
N ILE A 45 -3.57 12.43 -4.31
CA ILE A 45 -4.62 13.43 -4.05
C ILE A 45 -5.87 13.08 -4.86
N GLY A 46 -7.02 13.01 -4.19
CA GLY A 46 -8.24 12.43 -4.76
C GLY A 46 -8.74 13.13 -6.03
N ASN A 47 -8.72 14.45 -6.06
CA ASN A 47 -9.25 15.26 -7.17
C ASN A 47 -8.18 15.73 -8.15
N ARG A 48 -6.96 15.21 -8.06
CA ARG A 48 -5.88 15.54 -9.00
C ARG A 48 -5.65 14.37 -9.95
N GLN A 49 -5.44 14.71 -11.22
CA GLN A 49 -5.02 13.75 -12.23
C GLN A 49 -3.69 13.10 -11.80
N GLN A 50 -3.68 11.78 -11.70
CA GLN A 50 -2.48 10.97 -11.52
C GLN A 50 -1.98 10.48 -12.88
N ASN A 51 -0.68 10.43 -13.04
CA ASN A 51 -0.03 9.72 -14.14
C ASN A 51 0.23 8.28 -13.72
N ALA A 52 0.25 7.37 -14.69
CA ALA A 52 0.66 6.01 -14.44
C ALA A 52 2.13 5.99 -13.99
N GLU A 53 2.43 5.19 -12.99
CA GLU A 53 3.77 5.10 -12.40
C GLU A 53 4.06 3.66 -12.00
N THR A 54 5.31 3.25 -12.14
CA THR A 54 5.82 1.99 -11.57
C THR A 54 7.08 2.28 -10.81
N GLN A 55 7.14 1.82 -9.57
CA GLN A 55 8.30 1.95 -8.70
C GLN A 55 8.67 0.59 -8.12
N THR A 56 9.96 0.31 -8.05
CA THR A 56 10.50 -0.82 -7.27
C THR A 56 11.23 -0.25 -6.06
N VAL A 57 10.84 -0.69 -4.87
CA VAL A 57 11.43 -0.26 -3.60
C VAL A 57 12.09 -1.47 -2.95
N PRO A 58 13.39 -1.44 -2.65
CA PRO A 58 14.02 -2.51 -1.87
C PRO A 58 13.44 -2.52 -0.46
N VAL A 59 13.07 -3.70 0.04
CA VAL A 59 12.47 -3.91 1.36
C VAL A 59 13.09 -5.13 2.03
N LYS A 60 13.47 -4.99 3.29
CA LYS A 60 14.14 -6.04 4.07
C LYS A 60 13.31 -6.46 5.26
N GLU A 61 13.66 -7.60 5.86
CA GLU A 61 13.07 -8.00 7.13
C GLU A 61 13.19 -6.90 8.19
N GLY A 62 12.07 -6.59 8.85
CA GLY A 62 11.99 -5.50 9.82
C GLY A 62 11.49 -4.18 9.24
N ASP A 63 11.44 -4.01 7.92
CA ASP A 63 10.85 -2.82 7.29
C ASP A 63 9.34 -2.79 7.44
N TYR A 64 8.75 -1.60 7.30
CA TYR A 64 7.34 -1.34 7.46
C TYR A 64 6.73 -0.79 6.16
N ILE A 65 5.54 -1.27 5.85
CA ILE A 65 4.72 -0.79 4.73
C ILE A 65 3.39 -0.32 5.30
N GLU A 66 3.12 0.98 5.20
CA GLU A 66 1.86 1.59 5.61
C GLU A 66 1.04 1.95 4.39
N PHE A 67 -0.25 1.61 4.42
CA PHE A 67 -1.24 1.98 3.43
C PHE A 67 -2.32 2.83 4.08
N THR A 68 -2.79 3.85 3.35
CA THR A 68 -4.01 4.58 3.68
C THR A 68 -4.92 4.63 2.45
N HIS A 69 -6.22 4.51 2.66
CA HIS A 69 -7.26 4.76 1.66
C HIS A 69 -8.51 5.27 2.38
N ILE A 70 -8.95 6.51 2.10
CA ILE A 70 -10.05 7.13 2.86
C ILE A 70 -11.31 6.26 2.88
N GLU A 71 -11.65 5.67 1.74
CA GLU A 71 -12.85 4.82 1.59
C GLU A 71 -12.59 3.35 1.88
N GLY A 72 -11.37 3.02 2.31
CA GLY A 72 -10.97 1.66 2.67
C GLY A 72 -11.71 1.12 3.89
N GLU A 73 -12.55 1.88 4.59
CA GLU A 73 -13.38 1.45 5.73
C GLU A 73 -14.90 1.37 5.44
N VAL A 74 -15.36 1.74 4.24
CA VAL A 74 -16.78 1.82 3.93
C VAL A 74 -17.45 0.45 4.08
N ALA A 75 -18.24 0.30 5.15
CA ALA A 75 -18.66 -0.98 5.73
C ALA A 75 -19.51 -1.88 4.81
N LYS A 76 -20.09 -1.32 3.74
CA LYS A 76 -20.90 -2.08 2.77
C LYS A 76 -20.05 -2.74 1.67
N GLU A 77 -18.78 -2.38 1.52
CA GLU A 77 -17.91 -2.83 0.44
C GLU A 77 -16.49 -3.10 0.95
N LYS A 78 -16.25 -4.29 1.53
CA LYS A 78 -14.90 -4.75 1.96
C LYS A 78 -13.97 -5.12 0.78
N THR A 79 -14.07 -4.39 -0.31
CA THR A 79 -13.38 -4.65 -1.58
C THR A 79 -12.52 -3.48 -2.04
N ARG A 80 -12.66 -2.30 -1.42
CA ARG A 80 -11.98 -1.07 -1.87
C ARG A 80 -10.49 -1.02 -1.54
N ALA A 81 -10.08 -1.69 -0.45
CA ALA A 81 -8.68 -1.82 -0.06
C ALA A 81 -8.42 -3.24 0.46
N THR A 82 -7.71 -4.04 -0.32
CA THR A 82 -7.53 -5.48 -0.05
C THR A 82 -6.08 -5.89 -0.20
N LEU A 83 -5.63 -6.78 0.69
CA LEU A 83 -4.37 -7.50 0.55
C LEU A 83 -4.69 -8.93 0.14
N THR A 84 -4.08 -9.42 -0.93
CA THR A 84 -4.19 -10.82 -1.34
C THR A 84 -2.84 -11.51 -1.19
N ASN A 85 -2.81 -12.60 -0.43
CA ASN A 85 -1.66 -13.48 -0.41
C ASN A 85 -1.68 -14.33 -1.69
N LEU A 86 -0.67 -14.17 -2.54
CA LEU A 86 -0.60 -14.84 -3.84
C LEU A 86 -0.26 -16.35 -3.73
N GLU A 87 0.32 -16.79 -2.61
CA GLU A 87 0.70 -18.20 -2.40
C GLU A 87 -0.52 -19.08 -2.06
N ASN A 88 -1.49 -18.53 -1.31
CA ASN A 88 -2.67 -19.28 -0.85
C ASN A 88 -4.03 -18.64 -1.19
N GLY A 89 -4.03 -17.52 -1.92
CA GLY A 89 -5.24 -16.83 -2.35
C GLY A 89 -6.03 -16.14 -1.23
N LYS A 90 -5.57 -16.18 0.02
CA LYS A 90 -6.28 -15.58 1.15
C LYS A 90 -6.29 -14.06 1.01
N GLN A 91 -7.48 -13.48 1.14
CA GLN A 91 -7.68 -12.04 1.10
C GLN A 91 -7.92 -11.47 2.50
N GLU A 92 -7.33 -10.30 2.77
CA GLU A 92 -7.58 -9.47 3.94
C GLU A 92 -8.12 -8.11 3.50
N TYR A 93 -9.00 -7.54 4.33
CA TYR A 93 -9.42 -6.16 4.22
C TYR A 93 -8.46 -5.23 4.96
N ILE A 94 -7.89 -4.26 4.23
CA ILE A 94 -6.91 -3.31 4.76
C ILE A 94 -7.58 -2.31 5.72
N GLY A 95 -8.82 -1.88 5.46
CA GLY A 95 -9.42 -0.78 6.20
C GLY A 95 -8.94 0.58 5.70
N LYS A 96 -9.21 1.64 6.45
CA LYS A 96 -8.78 3.00 6.11
C LYS A 96 -7.26 3.15 6.17
N LYS A 97 -6.63 2.47 7.12
CA LYS A 97 -5.19 2.48 7.34
C LYS A 97 -4.72 1.12 7.85
N ARG A 98 -3.57 0.67 7.36
CA ARG A 98 -2.92 -0.56 7.82
C ARG A 98 -1.41 -0.45 7.70
N THR A 99 -0.72 -1.01 8.68
CA THR A 99 0.73 -1.17 8.63
C THR A 99 1.07 -2.65 8.67
N TYR A 100 2.00 -3.04 7.82
CA TYR A 100 2.57 -4.38 7.76
C TYR A 100 4.06 -4.31 8.03
N ARG A 101 4.57 -5.27 8.78
CA ARG A 101 6.01 -5.50 8.95
C ARG A 101 6.46 -6.61 8.01
N VAL A 102 7.58 -6.41 7.34
CA VAL A 102 8.22 -7.41 6.48
C VAL A 102 8.94 -8.44 7.37
N THR A 103 8.73 -9.71 7.09
CA THR A 103 9.33 -10.84 7.81
C THR A 103 9.86 -11.89 6.84
N SER A 104 10.67 -12.81 7.37
CA SER A 104 11.15 -14.01 6.68
C SER A 104 10.05 -14.94 6.18
N THR A 105 8.77 -14.72 6.52
CA THR A 105 7.63 -15.54 6.05
C THR A 105 6.58 -14.75 5.30
N GLY A 106 6.79 -13.45 5.09
CA GLY A 106 5.83 -12.58 4.40
C GLY A 106 5.52 -11.32 5.19
N LEU A 107 4.31 -10.80 5.02
CA LEU A 107 3.85 -9.59 5.69
C LEU A 107 3.02 -9.95 6.93
N ILE A 108 3.36 -9.37 8.08
CA ILE A 108 2.57 -9.49 9.29
C ILE A 108 1.94 -8.13 9.63
N ARG A 109 0.63 -8.13 9.84
CA ARG A 109 -0.11 -6.95 10.28
C ARG A 109 0.39 -6.46 11.64
N GLN A 110 0.52 -5.15 11.79
CA GLN A 110 0.80 -4.46 13.06
C GLN A 110 -0.48 -3.88 13.67
#